data_AF-A0A821GTB8-F1
#
_entry.id   AF-A0A821GTB8-F1
#
_cell.length_a   1.000
_cell.length_b   1.000
_cell.length_c   1.000
_cell.angle_alpha   90.00
_cell.angle_beta   90.00
_cell.angle_gamma   90.00
#
_symmetry.space_group_name_H-M   'P 1'
#
loop_
_entity.id
_entity.type
_entity.pdbx_description
1 polymer ?
#
loop_
_entity_poly.entity_id
_entity_poly.type
_entity_poly.pdbx_seq_one_letter_code
_entity_poly.pdbx_strand_id
1 'polypeptide(L)'
;MGSMPTAELIDHVERSFLCATNDKQDLQKIPLLQEFENEMKIYQACLSDLSLLPDCWNVQWIRIDLRPIKQTLTSLSHKWLWKFCDYLHNQTSESLNNVDGFLGAMEPEIESISGSERDTETFMKIMRLFNSVSGKQQEVEIRFELMRRTLSLLKIYSSSNEYEFILNDKYQTIINRWQNLKTKVMQAKQRLGPT
;
A
#
# COMPACT_ATOMS: atom_id res chain seq x y z
N MET A 1 5.88 -2.27 25.89
CA MET A 1 6.93 -3.08 25.24
C MET A 1 6.38 -3.54 23.91
N GLY A 2 6.55 -2.74 22.85
CA GLY A 2 6.11 -3.13 21.51
C GLY A 2 7.06 -4.22 21.01
N SER A 3 6.56 -5.44 20.84
CA SER A 3 7.31 -6.52 20.21
C SER A 3 7.68 -6.03 18.80
N MET A 4 8.98 -5.92 18.51
CA MET A 4 9.46 -5.67 17.16
C MET A 4 8.87 -6.76 16.25
N PRO A 5 8.19 -6.40 15.15
CA PRO A 5 7.68 -7.40 14.22
C PRO A 5 8.87 -8.17 13.63
N THR A 6 8.80 -9.49 13.69
CA THR A 6 9.83 -10.38 13.11
C THR A 6 9.93 -10.13 11.61
N ALA A 7 11.13 -10.19 11.04
CA ALA A 7 11.34 -9.98 9.60
C ALA A 7 10.43 -10.88 8.73
N GLU A 8 10.19 -12.11 9.17
CA GLU A 8 9.27 -13.05 8.53
C GLU A 8 7.81 -12.56 8.50
N LEU A 9 7.37 -11.83 9.53
CA LEU A 9 6.03 -11.26 9.59
C LEU A 9 5.91 -10.09 8.62
N ILE A 10 6.96 -9.27 8.48
CA ILE A 10 7.00 -8.15 7.53
C ILE A 10 6.92 -8.69 6.10
N ASP A 11 7.75 -9.68 5.76
CA ASP A 11 7.75 -10.31 4.45
C ASP A 11 6.41 -10.98 4.13
N HIS A 12 5.79 -11.64 5.11
CA HIS A 12 4.48 -12.26 4.94
C HIS A 12 3.39 -11.20 4.69
N VAL A 13 3.38 -10.12 5.47
CA VAL A 13 2.41 -9.04 5.31
C VAL A 13 2.63 -8.30 4.00
N GLU A 14 3.88 -8.10 3.56
CA GLU A 14 4.22 -7.49 2.27
C GLU A 14 3.75 -8.34 1.09
N ARG A 15 4.00 -9.65 1.12
CA ARG A 15 3.49 -10.58 0.10
C ARG A 15 1.96 -10.65 0.10
N SER A 16 1.33 -10.59 1.28
CA SER A 16 -0.13 -10.52 1.39
C SER A 16 -0.68 -9.20 0.83
N PHE A 17 0.04 -8.10 1.05
CA PHE A 17 -0.30 -6.79 0.55
C PHE A 17 -0.19 -6.73 -0.97
N LEU A 18 0.68 -7.51 -1.61
CA LEU A 18 0.85 -7.53 -3.06
C LEU A 18 0.08 -8.67 -3.77
N CYS A 19 -0.76 -9.44 -3.06
CA CYS A 19 -1.56 -10.52 -3.64
C CYS A 19 -2.92 -10.01 -4.13
N ALA A 20 -3.22 -10.20 -5.42
CA ALA A 20 -4.59 -10.02 -5.92
C ALA A 20 -5.50 -11.13 -5.34
N THR A 21 -6.70 -10.75 -4.93
CA THR A 21 -7.65 -11.54 -4.11
C THR A 21 -8.09 -12.91 -4.67
N ASN A 22 -7.70 -13.29 -5.89
CA ASN A 22 -8.15 -14.53 -6.56
C ASN A 22 -7.16 -15.71 -6.55
N ASP A 23 -5.85 -15.50 -6.33
CA ASP A 23 -4.84 -16.58 -6.45
C ASP A 23 -4.04 -16.76 -5.15
N LYS A 24 -4.69 -17.32 -4.12
CA LYS A 24 -4.02 -17.73 -2.87
C LYS A 24 -3.05 -18.92 -3.04
N GLN A 25 -2.83 -19.40 -4.28
CA GLN A 25 -2.14 -20.67 -4.48
C GLN A 25 -0.62 -20.61 -4.38
N ASP A 26 0.05 -19.46 -4.37
CA ASP A 26 1.51 -19.41 -4.13
C ASP A 26 1.99 -18.04 -3.62
N LEU A 27 1.83 -17.74 -2.33
CA LEU A 27 2.37 -16.53 -1.68
C LEU A 27 3.90 -16.37 -1.86
N GLN A 28 4.62 -17.47 -2.09
CA GLN A 28 6.06 -17.46 -2.32
C GLN A 28 6.46 -16.87 -3.69
N LYS A 29 5.57 -16.94 -4.68
CA LYS A 29 5.82 -16.40 -6.03
C LYS A 29 5.50 -14.92 -6.16
N ILE A 30 4.90 -14.33 -5.13
CA ILE A 30 4.54 -12.91 -5.13
C ILE A 30 5.81 -12.11 -4.86
N PRO A 31 6.21 -11.22 -5.79
CA PRO A 31 7.42 -10.44 -5.61
C PRO A 31 7.27 -9.44 -4.47
N LEU A 32 8.39 -9.13 -3.82
CA LEU A 32 8.46 -8.07 -2.81
C LEU A 32 8.38 -6.69 -3.46
N LEU A 33 7.99 -5.65 -2.71
CA LEU A 33 7.94 -4.28 -3.22
C LEU A 33 9.32 -3.81 -3.71
N GLN A 34 10.39 -4.31 -3.08
CA GLN A 34 11.76 -4.06 -3.53
C GLN A 34 12.07 -4.71 -4.89
N GLU A 35 11.50 -5.87 -5.19
CA GLU A 35 11.66 -6.52 -6.51
C GLU A 35 10.90 -5.75 -7.59
N PHE A 36 9.70 -5.25 -7.28
CA PHE A 36 8.98 -4.31 -8.13
C PHE A 36 9.81 -3.05 -8.41
N GLU A 37 10.40 -2.46 -7.38
CA GLU A 37 11.26 -1.28 -7.53
C GLU A 37 12.47 -1.57 -8.43
N ASN A 38 13.10 -2.74 -8.28
CA ASN A 38 14.23 -3.15 -9.12
C ASN A 38 13.82 -3.31 -10.59
N GLU A 39 12.70 -3.97 -10.87
CA GLU A 39 12.17 -4.11 -12.22
C GLU A 39 11.83 -2.75 -12.84
N MET A 40 11.16 -1.87 -12.08
CA MET A 40 10.85 -0.51 -12.55
C MET A 40 12.12 0.30 -12.88
N LYS A 41 13.19 0.14 -12.11
CA LYS A 41 14.50 0.76 -12.41
C LYS A 41 15.08 0.26 -13.74
N ILE A 42 14.94 -1.02 -14.07
CA ILE A 42 15.40 -1.58 -15.35
C ILE A 42 14.69 -0.89 -16.51
N TYR A 43 13.36 -0.74 -16.45
CA TYR A 43 12.61 -0.06 -17.52
C TYR A 43 12.96 1.43 -17.61
N GLN A 44 13.24 2.10 -16.48
CA GLN A 44 13.69 3.49 -16.48
C GLN A 44 15.09 3.66 -17.08
N ALA A 45 16.01 2.75 -16.77
CA ALA A 45 17.34 2.70 -17.38
C ALA A 45 17.21 2.46 -18.90
N CYS A 46 16.37 1.51 -19.31
CA CYS A 46 16.10 1.25 -20.73
C CYS A 46 15.58 2.49 -21.47
N LEU A 47 14.67 3.27 -20.88
CA LEU A 47 14.19 4.53 -21.46
C LEU A 47 15.30 5.57 -21.59
N SER A 48 16.21 5.62 -20.61
CA SER A 48 17.36 6.52 -20.61
C SER A 48 18.34 6.13 -21.73
N ASP A 49 18.66 4.84 -21.85
CA ASP A 49 19.54 4.31 -22.90
C ASP A 49 18.94 4.53 -24.29
N LEU A 50 17.63 4.33 -24.45
CA LEU A 50 16.93 4.60 -25.70
C LEU A 50 16.99 6.06 -26.13
N SER A 51 16.99 6.99 -25.17
CA SER A 51 17.11 8.42 -25.48
C SER A 51 18.48 8.78 -26.05
N LEU A 52 19.53 8.05 -25.64
CA LEU A 52 20.91 8.27 -26.07
C LEU A 52 21.24 7.64 -27.43
N LEU A 53 20.46 6.65 -27.88
CA LEU A 53 20.70 5.98 -29.16
C LEU A 53 20.51 6.93 -30.36
N PRO A 54 21.33 6.82 -31.42
CA PRO A 54 21.15 7.63 -32.62
C PRO A 54 19.87 7.25 -33.38
N ASP A 55 19.25 8.24 -34.02
CA ASP A 55 18.02 8.03 -34.80
C ASP A 55 18.26 7.35 -36.15
N CYS A 56 19.47 7.47 -36.69
CA CYS A 56 19.85 6.84 -37.94
C CYS A 56 21.25 6.26 -37.82
N TRP A 57 21.47 5.12 -38.47
CA TRP A 57 22.78 4.50 -38.58
C TRP A 57 23.14 4.33 -40.05
N ASN A 58 24.32 4.84 -40.45
CA ASN A 58 24.81 4.69 -41.82
C ASN A 58 25.79 3.52 -41.89
N VAL A 59 25.50 2.53 -42.74
CA VAL A 59 26.40 1.41 -43.07
C VAL A 59 26.76 1.51 -44.54
N GLN A 60 27.98 1.98 -44.83
CA GLN A 60 28.47 2.23 -46.20
C GLN A 60 27.49 3.10 -47.00
N TRP A 61 26.80 2.52 -47.99
CA TRP A 61 25.84 3.17 -48.88
C TRP A 61 24.38 3.03 -48.42
N ILE A 62 24.12 2.40 -47.27
CA ILE A 62 22.79 2.18 -46.70
C ILE A 62 22.59 3.07 -45.47
N ARG A 63 21.48 3.81 -45.43
CA ARG A 63 21.01 4.52 -44.24
C ARG A 63 19.87 3.74 -43.60
N ILE A 64 20.08 3.25 -42.38
CA ILE A 64 19.09 2.56 -41.57
C ILE A 64 18.42 3.59 -40.66
N ASP A 65 17.09 3.65 -40.70
CA ASP A 65 16.30 4.47 -39.81
C ASP A 65 15.90 3.67 -38.56
N LEU A 66 16.39 4.10 -37.39
CA LEU A 66 16.14 3.45 -36.11
C LEU A 66 14.96 4.08 -35.35
N ARG A 67 14.44 5.23 -35.82
CA ARG A 67 13.30 5.92 -35.20
C ARG A 67 12.09 5.02 -34.92
N PRO A 68 11.59 4.18 -35.85
CA PRO A 68 10.43 3.34 -35.57
C PRO A 68 10.70 2.29 -34.49
N ILE A 69 11.92 1.77 -34.42
CA ILE A 69 12.35 0.81 -33.38
C ILE A 69 12.41 1.51 -32.03
N LYS A 70 13.04 2.69 -31.97
CA LYS A 70 13.11 3.52 -30.75
C LYS A 70 11.71 3.85 -30.24
N GLN A 71 10.82 4.34 -31.10
CA GLN A 71 9.44 4.68 -30.74
C GLN A 71 8.68 3.46 -30.18
N THR A 72 8.82 2.31 -30.83
CA THR A 72 8.16 1.07 -30.38
C THR A 72 8.66 0.62 -29.01
N LEU A 73 9.99 0.61 -28.80
CA LEU A 73 10.56 0.19 -27.52
C LEU A 73 10.27 1.19 -26.41
N THR A 74 10.34 2.50 -26.68
CA THR A 74 9.93 3.55 -25.75
C THR A 74 8.47 3.40 -25.35
N SER A 75 7.57 3.13 -26.29
CA SER A 75 6.15 2.92 -26.00
C SER A 75 5.93 1.67 -25.13
N LEU A 76 6.64 0.58 -25.42
CA LEU A 76 6.53 -0.66 -24.65
C LEU A 76 7.07 -0.48 -23.22
N SER A 77 8.22 0.19 -23.04
CA SER A 77 8.79 0.48 -21.72
C SER A 77 7.87 1.39 -20.89
N HIS A 78 7.29 2.43 -21.49
CA HIS A 78 6.27 3.25 -20.81
C HIS A 78 5.03 2.44 -20.44
N LYS A 79 4.57 1.54 -21.32
CA LYS A 79 3.43 0.68 -21.05
C LYS A 79 3.68 -0.23 -19.84
N TRP A 80 4.88 -0.82 -19.73
CA TRP A 80 5.25 -1.64 -18.58
C TRP A 80 5.36 -0.82 -17.30
N LEU A 81 6.02 0.34 -17.32
CA LEU A 81 6.08 1.24 -16.17
C LEU A 81 4.67 1.64 -15.71
N TRP A 82 3.80 2.01 -16.64
CA TRP A 82 2.41 2.32 -16.33
C TRP A 82 1.69 1.13 -15.71
N LYS A 83 1.88 -0.09 -16.23
CA LYS A 83 1.28 -1.31 -15.66
C LYS A 83 1.74 -1.58 -14.23
N PHE A 84 3.01 -1.38 -13.92
CA PHE A 84 3.52 -1.50 -12.56
C PHE A 84 2.91 -0.45 -11.64
N CYS A 85 2.87 0.82 -12.07
CA CYS A 85 2.26 1.89 -11.29
C CYS A 85 0.75 1.66 -11.07
N ASP A 86 0.01 1.27 -12.10
CA ASP A 86 -1.43 0.96 -12.04
C ASP A 86 -1.72 -0.19 -11.07
N TYR A 87 -0.92 -1.26 -11.12
CA TYR A 87 -1.01 -2.36 -10.18
C TYR A 87 -0.82 -1.92 -8.72
N LEU A 88 0.27 -1.19 -8.45
CA LEU A 88 0.58 -0.68 -7.12
C LEU A 88 -0.48 0.31 -6.61
N HIS A 89 -1.03 1.12 -7.50
CA HIS A 89 -2.13 2.04 -7.18
C HIS A 89 -3.39 1.28 -6.76
N ASN A 90 -3.83 0.32 -7.58
CA ASN A 90 -5.02 -0.48 -7.31
C ASN A 90 -4.89 -1.26 -6.00
N GLN A 91 -3.73 -1.87 -5.77
CA GLN A 91 -3.47 -2.64 -4.55
C GLN A 91 -3.45 -1.75 -3.30
N THR A 92 -2.82 -0.58 -3.39
CA THR A 92 -2.83 0.40 -2.30
C THR A 92 -4.26 0.90 -2.04
N SER A 93 -5.05 1.14 -3.09
CA SER A 93 -6.45 1.56 -2.97
C SER A 93 -7.33 0.49 -2.31
N GLU A 94 -7.20 -0.77 -2.71
CA GLU A 94 -7.95 -1.89 -2.13
C GLU A 94 -7.61 -2.08 -0.65
N SER A 95 -6.32 -2.08 -0.32
CA SER A 95 -5.84 -2.12 1.06
C SER A 95 -6.39 -0.96 1.90
N LEU A 96 -6.39 0.25 1.33
CA LEU A 96 -6.89 1.43 1.99
C LEU A 96 -8.40 1.35 2.24
N ASN A 97 -9.17 0.86 1.27
CA ASN A 97 -10.61 0.61 1.41
C ASN A 97 -10.92 -0.48 2.44
N ASN A 98 -10.08 -1.52 2.56
CA ASN A 98 -10.24 -2.55 3.59
C ASN A 98 -10.06 -1.96 5.00
N VAL A 99 -9.01 -1.16 5.19
CA VAL A 99 -8.80 -0.46 6.47
C VAL A 99 -9.92 0.54 6.74
N ASP A 100 -10.39 1.27 5.74
CA ASP A 100 -11.53 2.19 5.87
C ASP A 100 -12.82 1.48 6.27
N GLY A 101 -13.13 0.33 5.65
CA GLY A 101 -14.27 -0.50 6.02
C GLY A 101 -14.15 -1.05 7.44
N PHE A 102 -12.94 -1.43 7.86
CA PHE A 102 -12.69 -1.82 9.25
C PHE A 102 -12.91 -0.64 10.21
N LEU A 103 -12.38 0.55 9.91
CA LEU A 103 -12.63 1.76 10.70
C LEU A 103 -14.12 2.09 10.79
N GLY A 104 -14.84 2.05 9.67
CA GLY A 104 -16.27 2.34 9.61
C GLY A 104 -17.14 1.34 10.40
N ALA A 105 -16.69 0.10 10.59
CA ALA A 105 -17.37 -0.86 11.47
C ALA A 105 -17.07 -0.60 12.96
N MET A 106 -15.84 -0.18 13.29
CA MET A 106 -15.37 -0.06 14.68
C MET A 106 -15.68 1.31 15.31
N GLU A 107 -15.66 2.39 14.52
CA GLU A 107 -15.98 3.75 14.97
C GLU A 107 -17.39 3.88 15.60
N PRO A 108 -18.49 3.43 14.97
CA PRO A 108 -19.82 3.53 15.57
C PRO A 108 -19.97 2.63 16.78
N GLU A 109 -19.31 1.46 16.82
CA GLU A 109 -19.29 0.63 18.02
C GLU A 109 -18.60 1.34 19.19
N ILE A 110 -17.47 2.02 18.96
CA ILE A 110 -16.75 2.79 19.98
C ILE A 110 -17.52 4.03 20.44
N GLU A 111 -18.23 4.71 19.54
CA GLU A 111 -19.05 5.88 19.88
C GLU A 111 -20.36 5.53 20.58
N SER A 112 -20.94 4.36 20.30
CA SER A 112 -22.11 3.85 21.02
C SER A 112 -21.82 3.58 22.51
N ILE A 113 -20.54 3.45 22.87
CA ILE A 113 -20.08 3.23 24.25
C ILE A 113 -20.05 4.57 24.99
N SER A 114 -21.24 5.09 25.29
CA SER A 114 -21.41 6.34 26.03
C SER A 114 -21.62 6.07 27.53
N GLY A 115 -20.61 5.50 28.20
CA GLY A 115 -20.34 5.66 29.64
C GLY A 115 -21.43 5.32 30.68
N SER A 116 -22.60 4.80 30.32
CA SER A 116 -23.71 4.56 31.24
C SER A 116 -24.21 3.12 31.27
N GLU A 117 -23.38 2.14 30.94
CA GLU A 117 -23.80 0.74 30.96
C GLU A 117 -23.08 -0.01 32.06
N ARG A 118 -23.79 -0.16 33.18
CA ARG A 118 -23.48 -1.11 34.27
C ARG A 118 -23.66 -2.57 33.85
N ASP A 119 -23.75 -2.84 32.54
CA ASP A 119 -24.06 -4.14 31.99
C ASP A 119 -22.78 -4.89 31.59
N THR A 120 -22.68 -6.11 32.09
CA THR A 120 -21.58 -7.04 31.79
C THR A 120 -21.51 -7.40 30.31
N GLU A 121 -22.64 -7.35 29.60
CA GLU A 121 -22.69 -7.65 28.16
C GLU A 121 -21.95 -6.58 27.33
N THR A 122 -22.19 -5.30 27.62
CA THR A 122 -21.49 -4.18 26.99
C THR A 122 -20.00 -4.21 27.30
N PHE A 123 -19.63 -4.51 28.55
CA PHE A 123 -18.23 -4.65 28.94
C PHE A 123 -17.51 -5.76 28.16
N MET A 124 -18.14 -6.93 28.01
CA MET A 124 -17.57 -8.02 27.21
C MET A 124 -17.49 -7.66 25.72
N LYS A 125 -18.46 -6.91 25.19
CA LYS A 125 -18.42 -6.39 23.81
C LYS A 125 -17.22 -5.47 23.60
N ILE A 126 -16.94 -4.57 24.55
CA ILE A 126 -15.76 -3.69 24.55
C ILE A 126 -14.46 -4.49 24.58
N MET A 127 -14.39 -5.52 25.43
CA MET A 127 -13.18 -6.33 25.55
C MET A 127 -12.89 -7.14 24.27
N ARG A 128 -13.93 -7.64 23.59
CA ARG A 128 -13.80 -8.30 22.28
C ARG A 128 -13.34 -7.32 21.21
N LEU A 129 -13.90 -6.12 21.19
CA LEU A 129 -13.53 -5.05 20.28
C LEU A 129 -12.06 -4.65 20.48
N PHE A 130 -11.63 -4.47 21.73
CA PHE A 130 -10.24 -4.21 22.09
C PHE A 130 -9.31 -5.33 21.62
N ASN A 131 -9.64 -6.59 21.87
CA ASN A 131 -8.82 -7.72 21.43
C ASN A 131 -8.73 -7.80 19.91
N SER A 132 -9.82 -7.46 19.19
CA SER A 132 -9.84 -7.39 17.72
C SER A 132 -8.93 -6.28 17.19
N VAL A 133 -9.00 -5.08 17.78
CA VAL A 133 -8.16 -3.94 17.42
C VAL A 133 -6.69 -4.20 17.77
N SER A 134 -6.40 -4.73 18.96
CA SER A 134 -5.04 -5.03 19.40
C SER A 134 -4.42 -6.19 18.62
N GLY A 135 -5.21 -7.19 18.22
CA GLY A 135 -4.75 -8.30 17.40
C GLY A 135 -4.40 -7.89 15.98
N LYS A 136 -5.12 -6.91 15.41
CA LYS A 136 -4.87 -6.38 14.06
C LYS A 136 -3.94 -5.18 14.02
N GLN A 137 -3.64 -4.55 15.17
CA GLN A 137 -2.88 -3.31 15.23
C GLN A 137 -1.50 -3.45 14.58
N GLN A 138 -0.75 -4.51 14.89
CA GLN A 138 0.58 -4.73 14.34
C GLN A 138 0.53 -4.92 12.82
N GLU A 139 -0.42 -5.71 12.32
CA GLU A 139 -0.59 -5.97 10.89
C GLU A 139 -0.98 -4.70 10.12
N VAL A 140 -1.91 -3.91 10.67
CA VAL A 140 -2.36 -2.64 10.08
C VAL A 140 -1.24 -1.60 10.08
N GLU A 141 -0.42 -1.52 11.13
CA GLU A 141 0.73 -0.62 11.18
C GLU A 141 1.82 -0.99 10.17
N ILE A 142 2.12 -2.29 9.99
CA ILE A 142 3.03 -2.75 8.93
C ILE A 142 2.47 -2.41 7.55
N ARG A 143 1.16 -2.63 7.34
CA ARG A 143 0.48 -2.31 6.08
C ARG A 143 0.50 -0.81 5.77
N PHE A 144 0.37 0.07 6.76
CA PHE A 144 0.53 1.51 6.57
C PHE A 144 1.94 1.88 6.09
N GLU A 145 2.98 1.28 6.66
CA GLU A 145 4.36 1.54 6.22
C GLU A 145 4.59 1.06 4.77
N LEU A 146 4.03 -0.10 4.39
CA LEU A 146 4.07 -0.59 3.01
C LEU A 146 3.33 0.33 2.04
N MET A 147 2.14 0.82 2.42
CA MET A 147 1.40 1.80 1.62
C MET A 147 2.17 3.11 1.47
N ARG A 148 2.85 3.58 2.52
CA ARG A 148 3.73 4.76 2.47
C ARG A 148 4.88 4.58 1.49
N ARG A 149 5.56 3.44 1.55
CA ARG A 149 6.66 3.11 0.64
C ARG A 149 6.17 3.02 -0.80
N THR A 150 5.01 2.40 -1.02
CA THR A 150 4.37 2.30 -2.33
C THR A 150 3.98 3.66 -2.88
N LEU A 151 3.41 4.55 -2.07
CA LEU A 151 3.13 5.95 -2.44
C LEU A 151 4.40 6.70 -2.82
N SER A 152 5.50 6.51 -2.09
CA SER A 152 6.79 7.11 -2.43
C SER A 152 7.32 6.61 -3.78
N LEU A 153 7.14 5.33 -4.10
CA LEU A 153 7.51 4.78 -5.40
C LEU A 153 6.63 5.35 -6.51
N LEU A 154 5.32 5.37 -6.31
CA LEU A 154 4.37 5.97 -7.27
C LEU A 154 4.71 7.43 -7.53
N LYS A 155 5.11 8.21 -6.53
CA LYS A 155 5.55 9.60 -6.70
C LYS A 155 6.77 9.75 -7.62
N ILE A 156 7.71 8.81 -7.57
CA ILE A 156 8.94 8.87 -8.38
C ILE A 156 8.66 8.44 -9.83
N TYR A 157 7.79 7.44 -10.02
CA TYR A 157 7.64 6.76 -11.31
C TYR A 157 6.35 7.09 -12.07
N SER A 158 5.33 7.64 -11.42
CA SER A 158 4.08 7.99 -12.10
C SER A 158 4.21 9.34 -12.79
N SER A 159 3.82 9.39 -14.07
CA SER A 159 3.80 10.63 -14.85
C SER A 159 2.56 11.51 -14.55
N SER A 160 1.63 11.03 -13.73
CA SER A 160 0.36 11.68 -13.44
C SER A 160 0.20 11.90 -11.93
N ASN A 161 0.57 13.11 -11.50
CA ASN A 161 0.53 13.55 -10.10
C ASN A 161 -0.89 13.60 -9.50
N GLU A 162 -1.94 13.55 -10.33
CA GLU A 162 -3.33 13.71 -9.89
C GLU A 162 -3.84 12.47 -9.12
N TYR A 163 -3.50 11.26 -9.60
CA TYR A 163 -3.84 10.02 -8.90
C TYR A 163 -3.08 9.85 -7.58
N GLU A 164 -1.84 10.36 -7.51
CA GLU A 164 -1.04 10.36 -6.28
C GLU A 164 -1.67 11.24 -5.21
N PHE A 165 -2.09 12.46 -5.57
CA PHE A 165 -2.62 13.42 -4.60
C PHE A 165 -3.87 12.90 -3.89
N ILE A 166 -4.84 12.37 -4.65
CA ILE A 166 -6.09 11.84 -4.08
C ILE A 166 -5.81 10.62 -3.19
N LEU A 167 -4.91 9.73 -3.62
CA LEU A 167 -4.57 8.54 -2.84
C LEU A 167 -3.80 8.90 -1.56
N ASN A 168 -2.91 9.89 -1.63
CA ASN A 168 -2.17 10.40 -0.48
C ASN A 168 -3.11 11.06 0.54
N ASP A 169 -4.03 11.90 0.09
CA ASP A 169 -5.03 12.55 0.96
C ASP A 169 -5.91 11.53 1.69
N LYS A 170 -6.41 10.53 0.96
CA LYS A 170 -7.15 9.40 1.56
C LYS A 170 -6.30 8.65 2.59
N TYR A 171 -5.03 8.38 2.26
CA TYR A 171 -4.09 7.72 3.17
C TYR A 171 -3.88 8.52 4.47
N GLN A 172 -3.67 9.84 4.38
CA GLN A 172 -3.55 10.70 5.56
C GLN A 172 -4.82 10.71 6.41
N THR A 173 -5.98 10.80 5.77
CA THR A 173 -7.28 10.79 6.45
C THR A 173 -7.50 9.50 7.24
N ILE A 174 -7.21 8.35 6.64
CA ILE A 174 -7.38 7.04 7.28
C ILE A 174 -6.40 6.84 8.43
N ILE A 175 -5.16 7.30 8.30
CA ILE A 175 -4.20 7.28 9.41
C ILE A 175 -4.69 8.13 10.57
N ASN A 176 -5.19 9.33 10.31
CA ASN A 176 -5.72 10.20 11.36
C ASN A 176 -6.91 9.54 12.08
N ARG A 177 -7.83 8.93 11.34
CA ARG A 177 -8.95 8.15 11.91
C ARG A 177 -8.45 6.98 12.75
N TRP A 178 -7.44 6.25 12.29
CA TRP A 178 -6.82 5.17 13.07
C TRP A 178 -6.19 5.66 14.39
N GLN A 179 -5.47 6.80 14.38
CA GLN A 179 -4.91 7.38 15.60
C GLN A 179 -6.00 7.86 16.58
N ASN A 180 -7.08 8.45 16.05
CA ASN A 180 -8.24 8.83 16.84
C ASN A 180 -8.92 7.60 17.46
N LEU A 181 -9.08 6.52 16.69
CA LEU A 181 -9.63 5.25 17.17
C LEU A 181 -8.78 4.69 18.31
N LYS A 182 -7.44 4.61 18.14
CA LYS A 182 -6.52 4.16 19.19
C LYS A 182 -6.65 5.00 20.45
N THR A 183 -6.76 6.32 20.30
CA THR A 183 -6.93 7.25 21.44
C THR A 183 -8.27 7.01 22.16
N LYS A 184 -9.38 6.89 21.41
CA LYS A 184 -10.70 6.57 21.98
C LYS A 184 -10.69 5.22 22.72
N VAL A 185 -10.08 4.19 22.12
CA VAL A 185 -9.91 2.87 22.75
C VAL A 185 -9.07 2.95 24.01
N MET A 186 -7.97 3.70 24.00
CA MET A 186 -7.12 3.90 25.18
C MET A 186 -7.87 4.63 26.30
N GLN A 187 -8.65 5.66 25.97
CA GLN A 187 -9.50 6.38 26.94
C GLN A 187 -10.60 5.48 27.51
N ALA A 188 -11.26 4.67 26.67
CA ALA A 188 -12.23 3.67 27.13
C ALA A 188 -11.57 2.65 28.07
N LYS A 189 -10.37 2.18 27.74
CA LYS A 189 -9.58 1.29 28.62
C LYS A 189 -9.22 1.94 29.95
N GLN A 190 -8.83 3.22 29.97
CA GLN A 190 -8.53 3.95 31.20
C GLN A 190 -9.78 4.13 32.08
N ARG A 191 -10.95 4.35 31.48
CA ARG A 191 -12.23 4.45 32.20
C ARG A 191 -12.70 3.11 32.77
N LEU A 192 -12.30 1.99 32.15
CA LEU A 192 -12.67 0.63 32.54
C LEU A 192 -11.61 -0.09 33.39
N GLY A 193 -10.40 0.48 33.48
CA GLY A 193 -9.34 -0.02 34.37
C GLY A 193 -9.70 0.26 35.83
N PRO A 194 -9.44 -0.69 36.76
CA PRO A 194 -9.81 -0.54 38.15
C PRO A 194 -9.03 0.60 38.82
N THR A 195 -9.71 1.38 39.68
CA THR A 195 -9.09 1.99 40.87
C THR A 195 -8.70 0.91 41.85
#